data_AF-A0A3D1ZGE1-F1
#
_entry.id   AF-A0A3D1ZGE1-F1
#
_cell.length_a   1.000
_cell.length_b   1.000
_cell.length_c   1.000
_cell.angle_alpha   90.00
_cell.angle_beta   90.00
_cell.angle_gamma   90.00
#
_symmetry.space_group_name_H-M   'P 1'
#
loop_
_entity.id
_entity.type
_entity.pdbx_description
1 polymer ?
#
loop_
_entity_poly.entity_id
_entity_poly.type
_entity_poly.pdbx_seq_one_letter_code
_entity_poly.pdbx_strand_id
1 'polypeptide(L)' 'MADVDVITAYPIRPYDTVMQFVSKLIADGTLSCEYIVAESEHSQ' A
#
# COMPACT_ATOMS: atom_id res chain seq x y z
N MET A 1 -13.23 8.64 5.99
CA MET A 1 -11.98 8.11 5.40
C MET A 1 -11.79 6.73 5.99
N ALA A 2 -11.39 5.74 5.19
CA ALA A 2 -11.13 4.41 5.73
C ALA A 2 -9.87 4.49 6.61
N ASP A 3 -9.97 3.98 7.84
CA ASP A 3 -8.91 3.98 8.85
C ASP A 3 -8.26 2.60 8.84
N VAL A 4 -7.38 2.37 7.87
CA VAL A 4 -6.68 1.10 7.70
C VAL A 4 -5.37 1.15 8.44
N ASP A 5 -5.17 0.22 9.37
CA ASP A 5 -3.96 0.18 10.20
C ASP A 5 -2.75 -0.43 9.46
N VAL A 6 -2.98 -1.38 8.55
CA VAL A 6 -1.94 -2.14 7.85
C VAL A 6 -2.30 -2.30 6.37
N ILE A 7 -1.32 -2.10 5.50
CA ILE A 7 -1.41 -2.30 4.05
C ILE A 7 -0.24 -3.19 3.60
N THR A 8 -0.55 -4.29 2.94
CA THR A 8 0.41 -5.17 2.26
C THR A 8 0.37 -4.92 0.76
N ALA A 9 1.54 -4.80 0.12
CA ALA A 9 1.64 -4.38 -1.27
C ALA A 9 2.58 -5.27 -2.09
N TYR A 10 2.17 -5.56 -3.32
CA TYR A 10 2.89 -6.33 -4.33
C TYR A 10 2.60 -5.72 -5.70
N PRO A 11 3.62 -5.40 -6.51
CA PRO A 11 3.44 -4.74 -7.78
C PRO A 11 2.98 -5.71 -8.87
N ILE A 12 1.75 -5.55 -9.34
CA ILE A 12 1.24 -6.20 -10.55
C ILE A 12 0.37 -5.22 -11.34
N ARG A 13 0.52 -5.18 -12.67
CA ARG A 13 -0.28 -4.28 -13.52
C ARG A 13 -1.73 -4.78 -13.62
N PRO A 14 -2.74 -3.89 -13.63
CA PRO A 14 -2.67 -2.42 -13.56
C PRO A 14 -2.75 -1.84 -12.12
N TYR A 15 -2.77 -2.71 -11.11
CA TYR A 15 -2.99 -2.35 -9.72
C TYR A 15 -1.81 -1.63 -9.06
N ASP A 16 -0.60 -1.76 -9.63
CA ASP A 16 0.63 -1.09 -9.17
C ASP A 16 0.47 0.43 -9.00
N THR A 17 -0.39 1.07 -9.79
CA THR A 17 -0.70 2.50 -9.66
C THR A 17 -1.39 2.83 -8.33
N VAL A 18 -2.27 1.95 -7.83
CA VAL A 18 -2.94 2.13 -6.54
C VAL A 18 -1.92 2.07 -5.41
N MET A 19 -1.02 1.09 -5.44
CA MET A 19 0.01 0.95 -4.41
C MET A 19 1.03 2.09 -4.42
N GLN A 20 1.36 2.63 -5.60
CA GLN A 20 2.17 3.84 -5.71
C GLN A 20 1.47 5.10 -5.18
N PHE A 21 0.14 5.18 -5.28
CA PHE A 21 -0.61 6.30 -4.73
C PHE A 21 -0.70 6.21 -3.20
N VAL A 22 -0.98 5.02 -2.66
CA VAL A 22 -0.99 4.77 -1.21
C VAL A 22 0.37 5.07 -0.59
N SER A 23 1.47 4.63 -1.20
CA SER A 23 2.81 4.90 -0.67
C SER A 23 3.12 6.40 -0.62
N LYS A 24 2.63 7.20 -1.57
CA LYS A 24 2.72 8.66 -1.53
C LYS A 24 1.92 9.27 -0.38
N LEU A 25 0.67 8.82 -0.17
CA LEU A 25 -0.16 9.31 0.95
C LEU A 25 0.49 9.05 2.31
N ILE A 26 1.17 7.91 2.46
CA ILE A 26 1.92 7.57 3.68
C ILE A 26 3.15 8.47 3.81
N ALA A 27 3.91 8.64 2.74
CA ALA A 27 5.10 9.51 2.71
C ALA A 27 4.77 10.99 3.00
N ASP A 28 3.61 11.46 2.53
CA ASP A 28 3.11 12.82 2.77
C ASP A 28 2.46 12.99 4.15
N GLY A 29 2.40 11.92 4.97
CA GLY A 29 1.77 11.93 6.30
C GLY A 29 0.24 12.09 6.27
N THR A 30 -0.38 11.94 5.10
CA THR A 30 -1.83 12.02 4.91
C THR A 30 -2.53 10.72 5.31
N LEU A 31 -1.81 9.60 5.27
CA LEU A 31 -2.24 8.29 5.74
C LEU A 31 -1.22 7.73 6.74
N SER A 32 -1.67 7.35 7.93
CA SER A 32 -0.83 6.73 8.94
C SER A 32 -1.17 5.24 9.04
N CYS A 33 -0.42 4.40 8.35
CA CYS A 33 -0.56 2.95 8.41
C CYS A 33 0.79 2.25 8.22
N GLU A 34 0.88 0.99 8.64
CA GLU A 34 2.03 0.15 8.32
C GLU A 34 1.98 -0.26 6.84
N TYR A 35 3.11 -0.15 6.13
CA TYR A 35 3.21 -0.51 4.71
C TYR A 35 4.24 -1.62 4.51
N ILE A 36 3.76 -2.82 4.21
CA ILE A 36 4.58 -4.03 4.06
C ILE A 36 4.66 -4.39 2.57
N VAL A 37 5.88 -4.54 2.05
CA VAL A 37 6.07 -5.05 0.69
C VAL A 37 6.12 -6.58 0.74
N ALA A 38 5.08 -7.23 0.23
CA ALA A 38 4.97 -8.68 0.16
C ALA A 38 5.86 -9.25 -0.96
N GLU A 39 6.24 -10.52 -0.82
CA GLU A 39 7.02 -11.24 -1.85
C GLU A 39 6.17 -11.71 -3.05
N SER A 40 4.86 -11.85 -2.85
CA SER A 40 3.87 -12.31 -3.84
C SER A 40 2.46 -11.85 -3.46
N GLU A 41 1.50 -11.94 -4.38
CA GLU A 41 0.08 -11.68 -4.08
C GLU A 41 -0.49 -12.65 -3.03
N HIS A 42 0.04 -13.88 -2.95
CA HIS A 42 -0.40 -14.86 -1.95
C HIS A 42 0.06 -14.51 -0.53
N SER A 43 1.15 -13.73 -0.44
CA SER A 43 1.77 -13.30 0.81
C SER A 43 1.31 -11.90 1.25
N GLN A 44 0.41 -11.25 0.49
CA GLN A 44 -0.26 -10.02 0.89
C GLN A 44 -1.32 -10.29 1.96
#